data_AF-A0A836ICS0-F1
#
_entry.id   AF-A0A836ICS0-F1
#
_cell.length_a   1.000
_cell.length_b   1.000
_cell.length_c   1.000
_cell.angle_alpha   90.00
_cell.angle_beta   90.00
_cell.angle_gamma   90.00
#
_symmetry.space_group_name_H-M   'P 1'
#
loop_
_entity.id
_entity.type
_entity.pdbx_description
1 polymer ?
#
loop_
_entity_poly.entity_id
_entity_poly.type
_entity_poly.pdbx_seq_one_letter_code
_entity_poly.pdbx_strand_id
1 'polypeptide(L)'
;MASTALNANAAAKMTDEEITRHRIMTRLNDIRTQPLKQLPMTAFMMWMVGNDVSIFSIMFVGMAVVNPLQSILGAGKMFADFEEDAKTDRQIRSAVNQARWIYIGCCLIAFLVALVKLNWMELLPVNSMDWMDNTPPTYQEFSIGTFYH
;
A
#
# COMPACT_ATOMS: atom_id res chain seq x y z
N MET A 1 -54.37 22.61 4.38
CA MET A 1 -53.34 22.87 5.42
C MET A 1 -52.40 21.68 5.68
N ALA A 2 -52.85 20.42 5.54
CA ALA A 2 -51.97 19.24 5.69
C ALA A 2 -50.86 19.12 4.61
N SER A 3 -51.12 19.57 3.37
CA SER A 3 -50.13 19.51 2.27
C SER A 3 -48.91 20.41 2.49
N THR A 4 -49.05 21.51 3.23
CA THR A 4 -47.95 22.46 3.48
C THR A 4 -46.99 21.94 4.56
N ALA A 5 -47.51 21.23 5.55
CA ALA A 5 -46.70 20.61 6.61
C ALA A 5 -45.85 19.43 6.10
N LEU A 6 -46.37 18.66 5.14
CA LEU A 6 -45.64 17.56 4.49
C LEU A 6 -44.47 18.10 3.62
N ASN A 7 -44.69 19.23 2.95
CA ASN A 7 -43.67 19.90 2.13
C ASN A 7 -42.52 20.50 2.97
N ALA A 8 -42.84 21.11 4.12
CA ALA A 8 -41.83 21.62 5.05
C ALA A 8 -40.94 20.50 5.62
N ASN A 9 -41.53 19.33 5.92
CA ASN A 9 -40.78 18.17 6.41
C ASN A 9 -39.92 17.51 5.31
N ALA A 10 -40.39 17.54 4.06
CA ALA A 10 -39.61 17.07 2.90
C ALA A 10 -38.43 18.01 2.60
N ALA A 11 -38.63 19.33 2.67
CA ALA A 11 -37.58 20.32 2.51
C ALA A 11 -36.51 20.22 3.60
N ALA A 12 -36.90 20.05 4.87
CA ALA A 12 -35.97 19.87 5.98
C ALA A 12 -35.15 18.56 5.85
N LYS A 13 -35.79 17.45 5.47
CA LYS A 13 -35.12 16.17 5.20
C LYS A 13 -34.11 16.27 4.04
N MET A 14 -34.43 17.04 2.99
CA MET A 14 -33.58 17.20 1.83
C MET A 14 -32.25 17.90 2.18
N THR A 15 -32.29 18.92 3.05
CA THR A 15 -31.08 19.56 3.59
C THR A 15 -30.24 18.66 4.50
N ASP A 16 -30.87 17.90 5.40
CA ASP A 16 -30.13 17.03 6.33
C ASP A 16 -29.43 15.87 5.60
N GLU A 17 -30.06 15.34 4.56
CA GLU A 17 -29.53 14.26 3.74
C GLU A 17 -28.36 14.75 2.85
N GLU A 18 -28.45 15.95 2.29
CA GLU A 18 -27.36 16.62 1.56
C GLU A 18 -26.14 16.89 2.46
N ILE A 19 -26.37 17.36 3.69
CA ILE A 19 -25.29 17.58 4.68
C ILE A 19 -24.59 16.25 5.01
N THR A 20 -25.37 15.17 5.16
CA THR A 20 -24.86 13.82 5.42
C THR A 20 -24.02 13.30 4.25
N ARG A 21 -24.50 13.47 3.01
CA ARG A 21 -23.75 13.12 1.79
C ARG A 21 -22.42 13.85 1.71
N HIS A 22 -22.41 15.16 1.93
CA HIS A 22 -21.19 15.96 1.92
C HIS A 22 -20.18 15.48 2.95
N ARG A 23 -20.64 15.13 4.17
CA ARG A 23 -19.78 14.56 5.20
C ARG A 23 -19.15 13.25 4.78
N ILE A 24 -19.94 12.34 4.18
CA ILE A 24 -19.46 11.04 3.70
C ILE A 24 -18.44 11.24 2.58
N MET A 25 -18.72 12.08 1.60
CA MET A 25 -17.82 12.37 0.48
C MET A 25 -16.47 12.93 0.95
N THR A 26 -16.48 13.86 1.92
CA THR A 26 -15.25 14.39 2.51
C THR A 26 -14.44 13.30 3.23
N ARG A 27 -15.09 12.47 4.05
CA ARG A 27 -14.40 11.35 4.72
C ARG A 27 -13.81 10.35 3.73
N LEU A 28 -14.56 10.03 2.68
CA LEU A 28 -14.14 9.09 1.65
C LEU A 28 -12.93 9.63 0.87
N ASN A 29 -12.89 10.94 0.64
CA ASN A 29 -11.74 11.63 0.06
C ASN A 29 -10.50 11.59 0.96
N ASP A 30 -10.68 11.69 2.27
CA ASP A 30 -9.55 11.56 3.21
C ASP A 30 -9.00 10.14 3.24
N ILE A 31 -9.88 9.13 3.24
CA ILE A 31 -9.48 7.72 3.26
C ILE A 31 -8.76 7.33 1.97
N ARG A 32 -9.28 7.71 0.79
CA ARG A 32 -8.63 7.38 -0.49
C ARG A 32 -7.23 8.00 -0.63
N THR A 33 -7.00 9.16 0.00
CA THR A 33 -5.71 9.88 -0.05
C THR A 33 -4.76 9.50 1.07
N GLN A 34 -5.20 8.69 2.05
CA GLN A 34 -4.39 8.24 3.17
C GLN A 34 -3.05 7.57 2.78
N PRO A 35 -3.02 6.56 1.87
CA PRO A 35 -1.75 5.94 1.48
C PRO A 35 -0.85 6.92 0.71
N LEU A 36 -1.44 7.83 -0.07
CA LEU A 36 -0.70 8.85 -0.81
C LEU A 36 -0.01 9.84 0.13
N LYS A 37 -0.61 10.18 1.27
CA LYS A 37 -0.01 11.10 2.26
C LYS A 37 1.18 10.47 3.00
N GLN A 38 1.21 9.15 3.14
CA GLN A 38 2.31 8.44 3.80
C GLN A 38 3.48 8.14 2.86
N LEU A 39 3.22 8.02 1.55
CA LEU A 39 4.21 7.69 0.53
C LEU A 39 5.45 8.62 0.53
N PRO A 40 5.32 9.96 0.65
CA PRO A 40 6.48 10.86 0.70
C PRO A 40 7.40 10.59 1.89
N MET A 41 6.84 10.27 3.05
CA MET A 41 7.62 9.96 4.25
C MET A 41 8.41 8.66 4.07
N THR A 42 7.74 7.62 3.55
CA THR A 42 8.38 6.34 3.26
C THR A 42 9.46 6.48 2.19
N ALA A 43 9.20 7.24 1.13
CA ALA A 43 10.17 7.51 0.06
C ALA A 43 11.39 8.30 0.56
N PHE A 44 11.17 9.32 1.40
CA PHE A 44 12.27 10.09 1.99
C PHE A 44 13.16 9.23 2.89
N MET A 45 12.57 8.37 3.72
CA MET A 45 13.36 7.44 4.52
C MET A 45 14.09 6.42 3.65
N MET A 46 13.47 5.86 2.61
CA MET A 46 14.17 4.97 1.66
C MET A 46 15.36 5.65 0.98
N TRP A 47 15.25 6.95 0.70
CA TRP A 47 16.35 7.74 0.16
C TRP A 47 17.48 7.92 1.18
N MET A 48 17.15 8.20 2.45
CA MET A 48 18.12 8.36 3.55
C MET A 48 18.84 7.06 3.94
N VAL A 49 18.16 5.91 3.87
CA VAL A 49 18.76 4.59 4.20
C VAL A 49 19.90 4.22 3.24
N GLY A 50 20.00 4.87 2.07
CA GLY A 50 21.12 4.65 1.15
C GLY A 50 21.11 3.28 0.49
N ASN A 51 22.26 2.84 -0.04
CA ASN A 51 22.45 1.50 -0.61
C ASN A 51 23.23 0.55 0.32
N ASP A 52 23.57 1.01 1.51
CA ASP A 52 24.35 0.21 2.46
C ASP A 52 23.44 -0.81 3.17
N VAL A 53 23.72 -2.09 2.90
CA VAL A 53 22.97 -3.23 3.44
C VAL A 53 23.37 -3.44 4.90
N SER A 54 22.67 -2.74 5.80
CA SER A 54 22.71 -2.99 7.24
C SER A 54 21.49 -3.82 7.66
N ILE A 55 21.61 -4.57 8.76
CA ILE A 55 20.49 -5.34 9.34
C ILE A 55 19.26 -4.45 9.60
N PHE A 56 19.47 -3.19 9.95
CA PHE A 56 18.42 -2.19 10.17
C PHE A 56 17.74 -1.74 8.87
N SER A 57 18.49 -1.63 7.77
CA SER A 57 17.96 -1.29 6.45
C SER A 57 16.99 -2.37 5.95
N ILE A 58 17.31 -3.65 6.21
CA ILE A 58 16.48 -4.81 5.84
C ILE A 58 15.13 -4.79 6.56
N MET A 59 15.14 -4.59 7.88
CA MET A 59 13.90 -4.50 8.66
C MET A 59 13.01 -3.35 8.17
N PHE A 60 13.60 -2.18 7.93
CA PHE A 60 12.86 -1.01 7.48
C PHE A 60 12.23 -1.21 6.10
N VAL A 61 13.01 -1.71 5.14
CA VAL A 61 12.51 -1.99 3.79
C VAL A 61 11.49 -3.13 3.81
N GLY A 62 11.67 -4.14 4.66
CA GLY A 62 10.67 -5.20 4.89
C GLY A 62 9.33 -4.63 5.35
N MET A 63 9.32 -3.73 6.34
CA MET A 63 8.09 -3.03 6.76
C MET A 63 7.52 -2.15 5.63
N ALA A 64 8.36 -1.50 4.84
CA ALA A 64 7.91 -0.69 3.73
C ALA A 64 7.22 -1.50 2.61
N VAL A 65 7.50 -2.81 2.51
CA VAL A 65 6.80 -3.75 1.62
C VAL A 65 5.55 -4.33 2.27
N VAL A 66 5.63 -4.70 3.55
CA VAL A 66 4.52 -5.33 4.28
C VAL A 66 3.38 -4.34 4.56
N ASN A 67 3.68 -3.09 4.88
CA ASN A 67 2.67 -2.06 5.17
C ASN A 67 1.68 -1.87 4.01
N PRO A 68 2.11 -1.61 2.75
CA PRO A 68 1.17 -1.49 1.64
C PRO A 68 0.43 -2.81 1.36
N LEU A 69 1.06 -3.97 1.61
CA LEU A 69 0.38 -5.27 1.48
C LEU A 69 -0.76 -5.40 2.49
N GLN A 70 -0.52 -5.08 3.76
CA GLN A 70 -1.52 -5.07 4.82
C GLN A 70 -2.63 -4.06 4.53
N SER A 71 -2.30 -2.87 3.99
CA SER A 71 -3.28 -1.88 3.55
C SER A 71 -4.20 -2.42 2.45
N ILE A 72 -3.67 -3.14 1.45
CA ILE A 72 -4.48 -3.76 0.39
C ILE A 72 -5.41 -4.83 0.97
N LEU A 73 -4.88 -5.73 1.81
CA LEU A 73 -5.66 -6.80 2.43
C LEU A 73 -6.71 -6.26 3.42
N GLY A 74 -6.41 -5.14 4.09
CA GLY A 74 -7.30 -4.45 5.03
C GLY A 74 -8.33 -3.52 4.38
N ALA A 75 -8.18 -3.21 3.08
CA ALA A 75 -9.06 -2.29 2.37
C ALA A 75 -10.54 -2.70 2.45
N GLY A 76 -10.82 -4.01 2.38
CA GLY A 76 -12.19 -4.53 2.49
C GLY A 76 -12.88 -4.14 3.80
N LYS A 77 -12.13 -4.13 4.92
CA LYS A 77 -12.66 -3.71 6.23
C LYS A 77 -12.82 -2.19 6.31
N MET A 78 -11.85 -1.43 5.81
CA MET A 78 -11.91 0.04 5.79
C MET A 78 -13.11 0.60 5.03
N PHE A 79 -13.54 -0.07 3.96
CA PHE A 79 -14.68 0.38 3.16
C PHE A 79 -16.00 -0.32 3.52
N ALA A 80 -16.01 -1.22 4.51
CA ALA A 80 -17.23 -1.88 4.98
C ALA A 80 -18.16 -0.90 5.71
N ASP A 81 -17.59 0.04 6.45
CA ASP A 81 -18.34 1.08 7.19
C ASP A 81 -19.17 1.99 6.27
N PHE A 82 -18.77 2.14 5.01
CA PHE A 82 -19.47 2.96 4.01
C PHE A 82 -20.42 2.14 3.14
N GLU A 83 -20.49 0.82 3.33
CA GLU A 83 -21.26 -0.08 2.47
C GLU A 83 -22.76 -0.05 2.79
N GLU A 84 -23.12 0.28 4.04
CA GLU A 84 -24.50 0.53 4.44
C GLU A 84 -25.02 1.84 3.83
N ASP A 85 -24.25 2.93 3.91
CA ASP A 85 -24.55 4.22 3.26
C ASP A 85 -24.61 4.10 1.72
N ALA A 86 -23.77 3.23 1.14
CA ALA A 86 -23.77 2.95 -0.31
C ALA A 86 -24.99 2.14 -0.79
N LYS A 87 -25.70 1.44 0.09
CA LYS A 87 -26.96 0.77 -0.26
C LYS A 87 -28.11 1.77 -0.35
N THR A 88 -28.11 2.77 0.52
CA THR A 88 -29.13 3.81 0.59
C THR A 88 -29.03 4.79 -0.59
N ASP A 89 -27.81 5.13 -1.03
CA ASP A 89 -27.60 6.11 -2.10
C ASP A 89 -26.69 5.59 -3.24
N ARG A 90 -27.18 5.73 -4.48
CA ARG A 90 -26.45 5.33 -5.70
C ARG A 90 -25.20 6.19 -5.95
N GLN A 91 -25.21 7.47 -5.59
CA GLN A 91 -24.05 8.34 -5.78
C GLN A 91 -22.91 7.99 -4.83
N ILE A 92 -23.24 7.69 -3.57
CA ILE A 92 -22.27 7.23 -2.57
C ILE A 92 -21.64 5.90 -3.01
N ARG A 93 -22.43 4.96 -3.54
CA ARG A 93 -21.90 3.70 -4.08
C ARG A 93 -20.85 3.89 -5.17
N SER A 94 -21.11 4.80 -6.11
CA SER A 94 -20.14 5.13 -7.18
C SER A 94 -18.86 5.72 -6.60
N ALA A 95 -18.98 6.64 -5.63
CA ALA A 95 -17.84 7.27 -4.98
C ALA A 95 -17.00 6.26 -4.18
N VAL A 96 -17.63 5.31 -3.46
CA VAL A 96 -16.95 4.25 -2.71
C VAL A 96 -16.16 3.34 -3.63
N ASN A 97 -16.74 2.92 -4.75
CA ASN A 97 -16.05 2.10 -5.74
C ASN A 97 -14.85 2.84 -6.35
N GLN A 98 -14.99 4.11 -6.69
CA GLN A 98 -13.86 4.92 -7.18
C GLN A 98 -12.76 5.08 -6.13
N ALA A 99 -13.13 5.34 -4.87
CA ALA A 99 -12.20 5.46 -3.76
C ALA A 99 -11.43 4.15 -3.50
N ARG A 100 -12.09 2.99 -3.59
CA ARG A 100 -11.45 1.66 -3.48
C ARG A 100 -10.36 1.48 -4.53
N TRP A 101 -10.66 1.79 -5.79
CA TRP A 101 -9.67 1.68 -6.88
C TRP A 101 -8.48 2.63 -6.71
N ILE A 102 -8.74 3.89 -6.33
CA ILE A 102 -7.68 4.89 -6.09
C ILE A 102 -6.77 4.45 -4.93
N TYR A 103 -7.37 3.94 -3.84
CA TYR A 103 -6.63 3.45 -2.68
C TYR A 103 -5.72 2.28 -3.05
N ILE A 104 -6.27 1.26 -3.73
CA ILE A 104 -5.51 0.09 -4.18
C ILE A 104 -4.39 0.51 -5.14
N GLY A 105 -4.67 1.43 -6.07
CA GLY A 105 -3.68 1.98 -7.00
C GLY A 105 -2.51 2.66 -6.28
N CYS A 106 -2.80 3.50 -5.28
CA CYS A 106 -1.75 4.14 -4.48
C CYS A 106 -0.92 3.12 -3.67
N CYS A 107 -1.55 2.12 -3.08
CA CYS A 107 -0.84 1.06 -2.35
C CYS A 107 0.03 0.21 -3.28
N LEU A 108 -0.44 -0.09 -4.50
CA LEU A 108 0.36 -0.80 -5.51
C LEU A 108 1.58 0.00 -5.95
N ILE A 109 1.43 1.31 -6.16
CA ILE A 109 2.57 2.19 -6.48
C ILE A 109 3.59 2.17 -5.34
N ALA A 110 3.15 2.31 -4.09
CA ALA A 110 4.04 2.26 -2.93
C ALA A 110 4.78 0.90 -2.83
N PHE A 111 4.07 -0.20 -3.09
CA PHE A 111 4.64 -1.54 -3.10
C PHE A 111 5.67 -1.73 -4.23
N LEU A 112 5.39 -1.24 -5.44
CA LEU A 112 6.33 -1.30 -6.56
C LEU A 112 7.60 -0.50 -6.30
N VAL A 113 7.48 0.70 -5.72
CA VAL A 113 8.65 1.52 -5.33
C VAL A 113 9.51 0.76 -4.32
N ALA A 114 8.89 0.11 -3.33
CA ALA A 114 9.60 -0.70 -2.34
C ALA A 114 10.31 -1.91 -2.99
N LEU A 115 9.67 -2.59 -3.95
CA LEU A 115 10.28 -3.70 -4.69
C LEU A 115 11.48 -3.26 -5.54
N VAL A 116 11.40 -2.11 -6.22
CA VAL A 116 12.52 -1.57 -6.99
C VAL A 116 13.71 -1.29 -6.06
N LYS A 117 13.45 -0.72 -4.87
CA LYS A 117 14.52 -0.45 -3.90
C LYS A 117 15.12 -1.74 -3.35
N LEU A 118 14.32 -2.78 -3.09
CA LEU A 118 14.81 -4.09 -2.69
C LEU A 118 15.74 -4.73 -3.74
N ASN A 119 15.39 -4.57 -5.02
CA ASN A 119 16.24 -5.01 -6.12
C ASN A 119 17.59 -4.26 -6.14
N TRP A 120 17.59 -2.95 -5.89
CA TRP A 120 18.82 -2.15 -5.79
C TRP A 120 19.69 -2.47 -4.57
N MET A 121 19.10 -3.04 -3.51
CA MET A 121 19.84 -3.51 -2.33
C MET A 121 20.29 -4.98 -2.44
N GLU A 122 20.04 -5.65 -3.58
CA GLU A 122 20.39 -7.07 -3.82
C GLU A 122 19.85 -8.05 -2.76
N LEU A 123 18.75 -7.68 -2.09
CA LEU A 123 18.16 -8.46 -1.00
C LEU A 123 17.10 -9.46 -1.47
N LEU A 124 16.70 -9.36 -2.73
CA LEU A 124 15.78 -10.32 -3.32
C LEU A 124 16.58 -11.53 -3.80
N PRO A 125 16.05 -12.75 -3.63
CA PRO A 125 16.67 -13.99 -4.15
C PRO A 125 16.53 -14.07 -5.68
N VAL A 126 17.11 -13.10 -6.39
CA VAL A 126 17.08 -12.97 -7.86
C VAL A 126 18.45 -13.18 -8.48
N ASN A 127 19.52 -13.12 -7.69
CA ASN A 127 20.86 -13.35 -8.18
C ASN A 127 21.15 -14.84 -8.23
N SER A 128 21.87 -15.30 -9.25
CA SER A 128 22.24 -16.73 -9.38
C SER A 128 22.98 -17.26 -8.16
N MET A 129 23.72 -16.40 -7.43
CA MET A 129 24.38 -16.74 -6.17
C MET A 129 23.40 -17.08 -5.04
N ASP A 130 22.17 -16.54 -5.03
CA ASP A 130 21.14 -16.87 -4.02
C ASP A 130 20.62 -18.31 -4.18
N TRP A 131 20.84 -18.90 -5.35
CA TRP A 131 20.43 -20.25 -5.75
C TRP A 131 21.62 -21.20 -5.93
N MET A 132 22.85 -20.70 -5.74
CA MET A 132 24.02 -21.55 -5.65
C MET A 132 23.94 -22.28 -4.32
N ASP A 133 23.38 -23.48 -4.38
CA ASP A 133 23.52 -24.48 -3.35
C ASP A 133 25.01 -24.67 -3.07
N ASN A 134 25.34 -25.07 -1.83
CA ASN A 134 26.65 -25.11 -1.17
C ASN A 134 27.72 -26.01 -1.85
N THR A 135 27.68 -26.13 -3.17
CA THR A 135 28.65 -26.80 -4.03
C THR A 135 30.00 -26.13 -3.78
N PRO A 136 30.99 -26.89 -3.27
CA PRO A 136 32.30 -26.33 -2.99
C PRO A 136 32.86 -25.78 -4.31
N PRO A 137 33.51 -24.60 -4.28
CA PRO A 137 34.09 -24.01 -5.49
C PRO A 137 35.05 -25.02 -6.12
N THR A 138 34.97 -25.19 -7.43
CA THR A 138 35.92 -26.04 -8.17
C THR A 138 37.32 -25.47 -7.96
N TYR A 139 38.14 -26.13 -7.12
CA TYR A 139 39.52 -25.71 -6.83
C TYR A 139 40.32 -25.65 -8.14
N GLN A 140 40.70 -24.44 -8.58
CA GLN A 140 41.50 -24.24 -9.79
C GLN A 140 43.02 -24.34 -9.54
N GLU A 141 43.42 -24.54 -8.29
CA GLU A 141 44.82 -24.67 -7.91
C GLU A 141 45.18 -26.14 -7.67
N PHE A 142 46.00 -26.68 -8.57
CA PHE A 142 46.67 -27.97 -8.40
C PHE A 142 48.16 -27.71 -8.12
N SER A 143 48.54 -27.75 -6.85
CA SER A 143 49.95 -27.70 -6.44
C SER A 143 50.49 -29.12 -6.30
N ILE A 144 51.36 -29.53 -7.22
CA ILE A 144 52.11 -30.79 -7.12
C ILE A 144 53.51 -30.49 -6.59
N GLY A 145 53.90 -31.10 -5.48
CA GLY A 145 55.26 -31.01 -4.93
C GLY A 145 56.04 -32.28 -5.24
N THR A 146 57.25 -32.14 -5.81
CA THR A 146 58.16 -33.28 -6.02
C THR A 146 59.22 -33.28 -4.93
N PHE A 147 59.31 -34.35 -4.14
CA PHE A 147 60.41 -34.56 -3.21
C PHE A 147 61.58 -35.21 -3.95
N TYR A 148 62.75 -34.57 -3.94
CA TYR A 148 64.00 -35.17 -4.39
C TYR A 148 64.70 -35.81 -3.18
N HIS A 149 65.05 -37.09 -3.32
CA HIS A 149 65.86 -37.86 -2.38
C HIS A 149 67.36 -37.63 -2.60
#